data_AF-A0A7Y5AGS1-F1
#
_entry.id   AF-A0A7Y5AGS1-F1
#
_cell.length_a   1.000
_cell.length_b   1.000
_cell.length_c   1.000
_cell.angle_alpha   90.00
_cell.angle_beta   90.00
_cell.angle_gamma   90.00
#
_symmetry.space_group_name_H-M   'P 1'
#
loop_
_entity.id
_entity.type
_entity.pdbx_description
1 polymer ?
#
loop_
_entity_poly.entity_id
_entity_poly.type
_entity_poly.pdbx_seq_one_letter_code
_entity_poly.pdbx_strand_id
1 'polypeptide(L)' 'MSLIQSARMNGHDPYAYLKDVLMRLPTQRASEIGQLLPHQWCLPELHKTSCP' A
#
# COMPACT_ATOMS: atom_id res chain seq x y z
N MET A 1 -14.44 10.23 0.43
CA MET A 1 -14.10 8.90 -0.17
C MET A 1 -13.45 8.03 0.89
N SER A 2 -13.74 6.73 0.90
CA SER A 2 -13.10 5.77 1.82
C SER A 2 -11.80 5.19 1.22
N LEU A 3 -10.83 4.83 2.07
CA LEU A 3 -9.59 4.14 1.66
C LEU A 3 -9.85 2.87 0.83
N ILE A 4 -10.90 2.11 1.19
CA ILE A 4 -11.32 0.90 0.49
C ILE A 4 -11.79 1.22 -0.94
N GLN A 5 -12.60 2.27 -1.11
CA GLN A 5 -13.03 2.70 -2.44
C GLN A 5 -11.86 3.21 -3.26
N SER A 6 -10.94 3.97 -2.66
CA SER A 6 -9.75 4.45 -3.35
C SER A 6 -8.84 3.31 -3.81
N ALA A 7 -8.65 2.26 -3.00
CA ALA A 7 -7.89 1.07 -3.39
C ALA A 7 -8.52 0.38 -4.62
N ARG A 8 -9.85 0.20 -4.62
CA ARG A 8 -10.57 -0.38 -5.77
C ARG A 8 -10.42 0.47 -7.03
N MET A 9 -10.51 1.80 -6.92
CA MET A 9 -10.35 2.70 -8.06
C MET A 9 -8.94 2.65 -8.66
N ASN A 10 -7.92 2.33 -7.85
CA ASN A 10 -6.54 2.17 -8.31
C ASN A 10 -6.22 0.71 -8.71
N GLY A 11 -7.22 -0.18 -8.79
CA GLY A 11 -7.04 -1.57 -9.21
C GLY A 11 -6.39 -2.48 -8.16
N HIS A 12 -6.37 -2.05 -6.90
CA HIS A 12 -5.78 -2.79 -5.80
C HIS A 12 -6.80 -3.68 -5.09
N ASP A 13 -6.35 -4.85 -4.63
CA ASP A 13 -7.12 -5.66 -3.72
C ASP A 13 -7.28 -4.92 -2.36
N PRO A 14 -8.52 -4.67 -1.89
CA PRO A 14 -8.75 -3.89 -0.67
C PRO A 14 -8.17 -4.51 0.59
N TYR A 15 -8.16 -5.84 0.68
CA TYR A 15 -7.67 -6.55 1.86
C TYR A 15 -6.15 -6.54 1.92
N ALA A 16 -5.47 -6.76 0.79
CA ALA A 16 -4.02 -6.69 0.69
C ALA A 16 -3.52 -5.27 1.00
N TYR A 17 -4.17 -4.24 0.44
CA TYR A 17 -3.87 -2.84 0.72
C TYR A 17 -4.03 -2.51 2.20
N LEU A 18 -5.18 -2.85 2.80
CA LEU A 18 -5.44 -2.55 4.21
C LEU A 18 -4.45 -3.26 5.14
N LYS A 19 -4.15 -4.54 4.86
CA LYS A 19 -3.18 -5.31 5.63
C LYS A 19 -1.79 -4.66 5.61
N ASP A 20 -1.33 -4.26 4.44
CA ASP A 20 0.00 -3.64 4.27
C ASP A 20 0.06 -2.25 4.94
N VAL A 21 -0.98 -1.43 4.77
CA VAL A 21 -1.09 -0.13 5.45
C VAL A 21 -1.02 -0.31 6.97
N LEU A 22 -1.80 -1.23 7.54
CA LEU A 22 -1.81 -1.48 8.99
C LEU A 22 -0.49 -2.04 9.52
N MET A 23 0.25 -2.81 8.72
CA MET A 23 1.57 -3.33 9.09
C MET A 23 2.67 -2.25 9.03
N ARG A 24 2.59 -1.32 8.08
CA ARG A 24 3.59 -0.26 7.88
C ARG A 24 3.35 0.98 8.73
N LEU A 25 2.09 1.33 9.02
CA LEU A 25 1.75 2.51 9.82
C LEU A 25 2.53 2.64 11.15
N PRO A 26 2.69 1.58 11.97
CA PRO A 26 3.43 1.68 13.23
C PRO A 26 4.96 1.68 13.07
N THR A 27 5.48 1.26 11.92
CA THR A 27 6.92 1.06 11.68
C THR A 27 7.55 2.13 10.77
N GLN A 28 6.74 2.80 9.96
CA GLN A 28 7.16 3.77 8.95
C GLN A 28 7.23 5.19 9.52
N ARG A 29 8.18 6.00 9.02
CA ARG A 29 8.25 7.44 9.35
C ARG A 29 7.05 8.18 8.76
N ALA A 30 6.48 9.13 9.50
CA ALA A 30 5.34 9.93 9.05
C ALA A 30 5.61 10.66 7.72
N SER A 31 6.86 11.05 7.46
CA SER A 31 7.30 11.66 6.21
C SER A 31 7.12 10.76 4.97
N GLU A 32 7.04 9.45 5.15
CA GLU A 32 6.95 8.45 4.08
C GLU A 32 5.51 7.99 3.85
N ILE A 33 4.52 8.55 4.57
CA ILE A 33 3.10 8.16 4.50
C ILE A 33 2.54 8.19 3.07
N GLY A 34 3.10 9.03 2.19
CA GLY A 34 2.74 9.11 0.78
C GLY A 34 2.85 7.78 0.04
N GLN A 35 3.82 6.93 0.41
CA GLN A 35 4.03 5.60 -0.19
C GLN A 35 2.91 4.61 0.13
N LEU A 36 2.11 4.89 1.17
CA LEU A 36 0.94 4.09 1.54
C LEU A 36 -0.32 4.54 0.81
N LEU A 37 -0.28 5.63 0.04
CA LEU A 37 -1.46 6.12 -0.66
C LEU A 37 -1.81 5.18 -1.83
N PRO A 38 -3.09 5.01 -2.17
CA PRO A 38 -3.54 4.04 -3.17
C PRO A 38 -2.96 4.21 -4.58
N HIS A 39 -2.43 5.40 -4.92
CA HIS A 39 -1.83 5.67 -6.23
C HIS A 39 -0.29 5.47 -6.26
N GLN A 40 0.33 5.32 -5.08
CA GLN A 40 1.77 5.05 -4.91
C GLN A 40 2.02 3.67 -4.28
N TRP A 41 0.94 2.95 -3.95
CA TRP A 41 1.02 1.69 -3.23
C TRP A 41 1.55 0.58 -4.14
N CYS A 42 2.65 -0.02 -3.69
CA CYS A 42 3.25 -1.20 -4.31
C CYS A 42 3.17 -2.40 -3.35
N LEU A 43 2.64 -3.51 -3.86
CA LEU A 43 2.55 -4.78 -3.16
C LEU A 43 3.96 -5.26 -2.76
N PRO A 44 4.24 -5.49 -1.47
CA PRO A 44 5.56 -5.95 -1.03
C PRO A 44 5.91 -7.34 -1.56
N GLU A 45 4.92 -8.21 -1.83
CA GLU A 45 5.20 -9.54 -2.39
C GLU A 45 5.72 -9.48 -3.84
N LEU A 46 5.51 -8.37 -4.57
CA LEU A 46 6.05 -8.16 -5.92
C LEU A 46 7.48 -7.59 -5.90
N HIS A 47 7.96 -7.02 -4.78
CA HIS A 47 9.33 -6.51 -4.70
C HIS A 47 10.38 -7.63 -4.63
N LYS A 48 9.98 -8.89 -4.44
CA LYS A 48 10.90 -10.01 -4.21
C LYS A 48 11.42 -10.63 -5.51
N THR A 49 10.82 -10.33 -6.66
CA THR A 49 11.12 -10.97 -7.95
C THR A 49 11.83 -10.07 -8.96
N SER A 50 12.31 -8.90 -8.57
CA SER A 50 13.07 -8.03 -9.48
C SER A 50 14.38 -7.54 -8.84
N CYS A 51 15.23 -8.49 -8.43
CA CYS A 51 16.68 -8.29 -8.43
C CYS A 51 17.26 -8.82 -9.74
N PRO A 52 17.92 -8.01 -10.57
CA PRO A 52 19.25 -8.33 -11.06
C PRO A 52 20.31 -8.07 -9.97
#